data_AF-A0A1S4CBH3-F1
#
_entry.id   AF-A0A1S4CBH3-F1
#
_cell.length_a   1.000
_cell.length_b   1.000
_cell.length_c   1.000
_cell.angle_alpha   90.00
_cell.angle_beta   90.00
_cell.angle_gamma   90.00
#
_symmetry.space_group_name_H-M   'P 1'
#
loop_
_entity.id
_entity.type
_entity.pdbx_description
1 polymer ?
#
loop_
_entity_poly.entity_id
_entity_poly.type
_entity_poly.pdbx_seq_one_letter_code
_entity_poly.pdbx_strand_id
1 'polypeptide(L)'
;MYILAGTDYFSRWAESAPLKEVKKETVANFIKSNINFRYSIPRYIITDNGMPFDNKFVRSLCEKFGFKQHKSSMYNAPANGLAKAFNKTLEEVLPLEQQIPSLRIAIQEGITSEESAQLHLAELEALDEKRLKAQQKLKCYQARLARAFNKKVRPRSFQVGDLVLAV
;
A
#
# COMPACT_ATOMS: atom_id res chain seq x y z
N MET A 1 -15.11 8.59 -4.04
CA MET A 1 -14.59 8.38 -2.67
C MET A 1 -13.12 8.71 -2.69
N TYR A 2 -12.65 9.54 -1.75
CA TYR A 2 -11.23 9.89 -1.63
C TYR A 2 -10.66 9.26 -0.37
N ILE A 3 -9.36 8.96 -0.36
CA ILE A 3 -8.66 8.50 0.83
C ILE A 3 -7.55 9.49 1.10
N LEU A 4 -7.54 10.04 2.31
CA LEU A 4 -6.43 10.82 2.79
C LEU A 4 -5.53 9.91 3.62
N ALA A 5 -4.27 9.81 3.23
CA ALA A 5 -3.29 8.96 3.87
C ALA A 5 -2.09 9.77 4.35
N GLY A 6 -1.57 9.42 5.52
CA GLY A 6 -0.31 9.93 6.05
C GLY A 6 0.54 8.76 6.53
N THR A 7 1.82 8.78 6.19
CA THR A 7 2.78 7.75 6.62
C THR A 7 3.91 8.40 7.39
N ASP A 8 4.16 7.91 8.59
CA ASP A 8 5.35 8.27 9.35
C ASP A 8 6.59 7.71 8.67
N TYR A 9 7.59 8.56 8.47
CA TYR A 9 8.77 8.20 7.70
C TYR A 9 9.64 7.18 8.45
N PHE A 10 9.76 7.30 9.78
CA PHE A 10 10.67 6.49 10.60
C PHE A 10 10.08 5.12 10.91
N SER A 11 8.90 5.08 11.53
CA SER A 11 8.23 3.85 11.95
C SER A 11 7.53 3.10 10.81
N ARG A 12 7.36 3.75 9.65
CA ARG A 12 6.51 3.29 8.54
C ARG A 12 5.04 3.14 8.92
N TRP A 13 4.62 3.68 10.06
CA TRP A 13 3.23 3.65 10.47
C TRP A 13 2.36 4.47 9.50
N ALA A 14 1.24 3.92 9.06
CA ALA A 14 0.34 4.58 8.12
C ALA A 14 -1.05 4.77 8.72
N GLU A 15 -1.59 5.97 8.53
CA GLU A 15 -2.96 6.33 8.88
C GLU A 15 -3.71 6.71 7.61
N SER A 16 -4.96 6.29 7.51
CA SER A 16 -5.83 6.62 6.38
C SER A 16 -7.25 6.91 6.83
N ALA A 17 -7.87 7.93 6.26
CA ALA A 17 -9.27 8.25 6.50
C ALA A 17 -10.03 8.41 5.17
N PRO A 18 -11.21 7.79 5.03
CA PRO A 18 -12.06 7.99 3.87
C PRO A 18 -12.72 9.36 3.93
N LEU A 19 -12.66 10.09 2.81
CA LEU A 19 -13.27 11.39 2.63
C LEU A 19 -14.33 11.33 1.52
N LYS A 20 -15.52 11.87 1.81
CA LYS A 20 -16.55 12.08 0.78
C LYS A 20 -16.07 13.12 -0.25
N GLU A 21 -15.46 14.19 0.24
CA GLU A 21 -14.90 15.29 -0.56
C GLU A 21 -13.59 15.79 0.06
N VAL A 22 -12.65 16.23 -0.79
CA VAL A 22 -11.35 16.74 -0.34
C VAL A 22 -11.46 18.25 -0.07
N LYS A 23 -11.99 18.61 1.10
CA LYS A 23 -12.04 20.00 1.58
C LYS A 23 -10.81 20.35 2.41
N LYS A 24 -10.45 21.64 2.42
CA LYS A 24 -9.27 22.17 3.10
C LYS A 24 -9.31 21.96 4.62
N GLU A 25 -10.49 22.10 5.20
CA GLU A 25 -10.78 21.90 6.62
C GLU A 25 -10.59 20.43 7.01
N THR A 26 -11.03 19.51 6.15
CA THR A 26 -10.94 18.08 6.40
C THR A 26 -9.49 17.61 6.47
N VAL A 27 -8.61 18.16 5.63
CA VAL A 27 -7.16 17.89 5.68
C VAL A 27 -6.56 18.34 7.01
N ALA A 28 -6.88 19.56 7.46
CA ALA A 28 -6.36 20.07 8.74
C ALA A 28 -6.89 19.26 9.94
N ASN A 29 -8.16 18.84 9.90
CA ASN A 29 -8.74 17.99 10.94
C ASN A 29 -8.08 16.61 10.97
N PHE A 30 -7.78 16.02 9.82
CA PHE A 30 -7.03 14.76 9.76
C PHE A 30 -5.64 14.88 10.40
N ILE A 31 -4.87 15.92 10.06
CA ILE A 31 -3.54 16.12 10.66
C ILE A 31 -3.64 16.31 12.18
N LYS A 32 -4.62 17.09 12.65
CA LYS A 32 -4.81 17.34 14.08
C LYS A 32 -5.21 16.07 14.85
N SER A 33 -6.24 15.37 14.39
CA SER A 33 -6.86 14.27 15.13
C SER A 33 -6.16 12.94 14.90
N ASN A 34 -5.86 12.61 13.64
CA ASN A 34 -5.32 11.29 13.27
C ASN A 34 -3.79 11.23 13.38
N ILE A 35 -3.09 12.37 13.30
CA ILE A 35 -1.63 12.43 13.43
C ILE A 35 -1.23 13.01 14.80
N ASN A 36 -1.45 14.31 15.04
CA ASN A 36 -0.88 14.99 16.20
C ASN A 36 -1.36 14.42 17.55
N PHE A 37 -2.67 14.23 17.70
CA PHE A 37 -3.25 13.75 18.96
C PHE A 37 -3.04 12.25 19.21
N ARG A 38 -2.73 11.48 18.16
CA ARG A 38 -2.60 10.04 18.27
C ARG A 38 -1.15 9.57 18.41
N TYR A 39 -0.23 10.23 17.71
CA TYR A 39 1.18 9.79 17.60
C TYR A 39 2.20 10.80 18.09
N SER A 40 1.76 11.96 18.58
CA SER A 40 2.59 13.15 18.92
C SER A 40 2.77 14.12 17.76
N ILE A 41 3.24 15.33 18.12
CA ILE A 41 3.47 16.41 17.16
C ILE A 41 4.73 16.09 16.34
N PRO A 42 4.64 15.98 15.00
CA PRO A 42 5.79 15.72 14.16
C PRO A 42 6.72 16.94 14.13
N ARG A 43 8.00 16.75 13.78
CA ARG A 43 8.93 17.87 13.54
C ARG A 43 8.55 18.65 12.29
N TYR A 44 8.17 17.93 11.24
CA TYR A 44 7.65 18.49 10.01
C TYR A 44 6.78 17.46 9.28
N ILE A 45 5.86 17.94 8.45
CA ILE A 45 5.12 17.12 7.48
C ILE A 45 5.53 17.48 6.06
N ILE A 46 5.64 16.46 5.22
CA ILE A 46 5.88 16.61 3.78
C ILE A 46 4.56 16.33 3.07
N THR A 47 4.04 17.31 2.35
CA THR A 47 2.84 17.15 1.50
C THR A 47 3.20 17.33 0.04
N ASP A 48 2.38 16.83 -0.87
CA ASP A 48 2.51 17.19 -2.28
C ASP A 48 2.12 18.67 -2.52
N ASN A 49 2.24 19.11 -3.77
CA ASN A 49 1.83 20.45 -4.20
C ASN A 49 0.30 20.56 -4.44
N GLY A 50 -0.49 19.61 -3.96
CA GLY A 50 -1.93 19.62 -4.11
C GLY A 50 -2.56 20.84 -3.43
N MET A 51 -3.48 21.50 -4.13
CA MET A 51 -4.26 22.63 -3.59
C MET A 51 -4.95 22.34 -2.25
N PRO A 52 -5.40 21.11 -1.92
CA PRO A 52 -5.98 20.82 -0.62
C PRO A 52 -5.00 20.93 0.56
N PHE A 53 -3.71 20.68 0.33
CA PHE A 53 -2.68 20.70 1.38
C PHE A 53 -2.08 22.09 1.59
N ASP A 54 -2.17 22.95 0.59
CA ASP A 54 -1.77 24.35 0.70
C ASP A 54 -2.94 25.23 1.10
N ASN A 55 -3.25 25.28 2.40
CA ASN A 55 -4.36 26.07 2.91
C ASN A 55 -4.06 26.76 4.25
N LYS A 56 -4.87 27.78 4.58
CA LYS A 56 -4.72 28.59 5.79
C LYS A 56 -4.90 27.78 7.07
N PHE A 57 -5.76 26.76 7.08
CA PHE A 57 -6.00 25.92 8.25
C PHE A 57 -4.78 25.08 8.59
N VAL A 58 -4.13 24.48 7.60
CA VAL A 58 -2.88 23.71 7.80
C VAL A 58 -1.78 24.64 8.28
N ARG A 59 -1.62 25.84 7.69
CA ARG A 59 -0.62 26.82 8.17
C ARG A 59 -0.86 27.25 9.62
N SER A 60 -2.11 27.56 9.98
CA SER A 60 -2.47 27.90 11.35
C SER A 60 -2.24 26.73 12.32
N LEU A 61 -2.45 25.49 11.85
CA LEU A 61 -2.16 24.30 12.64
C LEU A 61 -0.65 24.12 12.87
N CYS A 62 0.17 24.32 11.84
CA CYS A 62 1.63 24.32 11.92
C CYS A 62 2.14 25.34 12.95
N GLU A 63 1.64 26.58 12.88
CA GLU A 63 2.00 27.66 13.80
C GLU A 63 1.59 27.33 15.24
N LYS A 64 0.36 26.82 15.44
CA LYS A 64 -0.18 26.51 16.76
C LYS A 64 0.57 25.38 17.47
N PHE A 65 0.97 24.35 16.73
CA PHE A 65 1.63 23.17 17.29
C PHE A 65 3.16 23.19 17.11
N GLY A 66 3.71 24.21 16.42
CA GLY A 66 5.15 24.43 16.30
C GLY A 66 5.88 23.50 15.33
N PHE A 67 5.18 22.86 14.39
CA PHE A 67 5.78 21.99 13.38
C PHE A 67 5.83 22.66 12.01
N LYS A 68 6.74 22.22 11.13
CA LYS A 68 6.91 22.82 9.79
C LYS A 68 6.17 22.01 8.72
N GLN A 69 5.64 22.70 7.71
CA GLN A 69 5.20 22.06 6.49
C GLN A 69 6.26 22.24 5.40
N HIS A 70 6.64 21.13 4.76
CA HIS A 70 7.45 21.12 3.56
C HIS A 70 6.61 20.61 2.40
N LYS A 71 6.83 21.19 1.21
CA LYS A 71 6.22 20.72 -0.02
C LYS A 71 7.20 19.82 -0.75
N SER A 72 6.78 18.63 -1.15
CA SER A 72 7.59 17.77 -2.01
C SER A 72 7.66 18.39 -3.41
N SER A 73 8.83 18.36 -4.04
CA SER A 73 8.90 18.53 -5.49
C SER A 73 8.18 17.35 -6.18
N MET A 74 7.73 17.55 -7.42
CA MET A 74 7.12 16.48 -8.25
C MET A 74 8.00 15.21 -8.32
N TYR A 75 9.30 15.35 -8.05
CA TYR A 75 10.32 14.30 -8.18
C TYR A 75 10.98 13.86 -6.86
N ASN A 76 10.35 14.06 -5.69
CA ASN A 76 10.90 13.49 -4.46
C ASN A 76 10.59 11.98 -4.35
N ALA A 77 11.34 11.16 -5.09
CA ALA A 77 11.12 9.72 -5.24
C ALA A 77 11.03 8.92 -3.92
N PRO A 78 11.79 9.21 -2.84
CA PRO A 78 11.69 8.46 -1.59
C PRO A 78 10.40 8.74 -0.80
N ALA A 79 10.03 10.02 -0.64
CA ALA A 79 8.84 10.41 0.12
C ALA A 79 7.56 10.05 -0.63
N ASN A 80 7.51 10.32 -1.94
CA ASN A 80 6.40 9.92 -2.80
C ASN A 80 6.39 8.40 -3.01
N GLY A 81 7.54 7.73 -2.93
CA GLY A 81 7.65 6.28 -3.06
C GLY A 81 6.96 5.53 -1.93
N LEU A 82 7.07 6.01 -0.69
CA LEU A 82 6.38 5.42 0.46
C LEU A 82 4.87 5.62 0.37
N ALA A 83 4.42 6.84 0.06
CA ALA A 83 3.00 7.13 -0.15
C ALA A 83 2.43 6.29 -1.31
N LYS A 84 3.18 6.13 -2.42
CA LYS A 84 2.78 5.27 -3.54
C LYS A 84 2.73 3.79 -3.16
N ALA A 85 3.70 3.29 -2.41
CA ALA A 85 3.70 1.91 -1.94
C ALA A 85 2.50 1.65 -1.04
N PHE A 86 2.21 2.57 -0.11
CA PHE A 86 1.03 2.47 0.75
C PHE A 86 -0.28 2.54 -0.04
N ASN A 87 -0.41 3.47 -1.00
CA ASN A 87 -1.59 3.56 -1.85
C ASN A 87 -1.81 2.27 -2.66
N LYS A 88 -0.72 1.69 -3.19
CA LYS A 88 -0.78 0.41 -3.90
C LYS A 88 -1.25 -0.73 -2.97
N THR A 89 -0.74 -0.80 -1.75
CA THR A 89 -1.21 -1.78 -0.76
C THR A 89 -2.68 -1.55 -0.40
N LEU A 90 -3.11 -0.30 -0.23
CA LEU A 90 -4.52 0.01 -0.02
C LEU A 90 -5.39 -0.42 -1.21
N GLU A 91 -4.97 -0.16 -2.45
CA GLU A 91 -5.69 -0.60 -3.64
C GLU A 91 -5.78 -2.13 -3.76
N GLU A 92 -4.79 -2.87 -3.26
CA GLU A 92 -4.81 -4.33 -3.22
C GLU A 92 -5.70 -4.88 -2.07
N VAL A 93 -5.77 -4.18 -0.94
CA VAL A 93 -6.49 -4.63 0.27
C VAL A 93 -7.94 -4.16 0.33
N LEU A 94 -8.27 -2.97 -0.17
CA LEU A 94 -9.64 -2.44 -0.15
C LEU A 94 -10.67 -3.33 -0.85
N PRO A 95 -10.38 -3.94 -2.01
CA PRO A 95 -11.28 -4.92 -2.62
C PRO A 95 -11.47 -6.15 -1.74
N LEU A 96 -10.45 -6.57 -0.99
CA LEU A 96 -10.56 -7.69 -0.07
C LEU A 96 -11.47 -7.34 1.12
N GLU A 97 -11.39 -6.15 1.70
CA GLU A 97 -12.29 -5.70 2.78
C GLU A 97 -13.75 -5.47 2.32
N GLN A 98 -13.97 -5.13 1.04
CA GLN A 98 -15.32 -5.08 0.46
C GLN A 98 -15.88 -6.46 0.11
N GLN A 99 -15.02 -7.41 -0.28
CA GLN A 99 -15.42 -8.78 -0.64
C GLN A 99 -15.49 -9.72 0.58
N ILE A 100 -14.75 -9.39 1.65
CA ILE A 100 -14.71 -10.09 2.94
C ILE A 100 -15.16 -9.07 3.98
N PRO A 101 -16.49 -8.93 4.24
CA PRO A 101 -16.99 -7.97 5.21
C PRO A 101 -16.39 -8.30 6.57
N SER A 102 -15.47 -7.45 7.06
CA SER A 102 -14.98 -7.57 8.43
C SER A 102 -16.16 -7.46 9.40
N LEU A 103 -16.05 -8.07 10.59
CA LEU A 103 -17.10 -8.00 11.63
C LEU A 103 -17.61 -6.58 11.86
N ARG A 104 -16.75 -5.57 11.67
CA ARG A 104 -17.08 -4.15 11.80
C ARG A 104 -18.04 -3.65 10.71
N ILE A 105 -17.90 -4.11 9.46
CA ILE A 105 -18.80 -3.80 8.33
C ILE A 105 -20.11 -4.57 8.47
N ALA A 106 -20.06 -5.86 8.85
CA ALA A 106 -21.26 -6.70 9.03
C ALA A 106 -22.21 -6.15 10.11
N ILE A 107 -21.65 -5.65 11.22
CA ILE A 107 -22.42 -4.97 12.29
C ILE A 107 -23.09 -3.68 11.77
N GLN A 108 -22.48 -2.99 10.80
CA GLN A 108 -22.98 -1.73 10.26
C GLN A 108 -24.04 -1.91 9.16
N GLU A 109 -23.97 -3.01 8.39
CA GLU A 109 -24.92 -3.35 7.32
C GLU A 109 -26.08 -4.26 7.78
N GLY A 110 -26.10 -4.70 9.05
CA GLY A 110 -27.19 -5.50 9.62
C GLY A 110 -27.20 -6.97 9.17
N ILE A 111 -26.07 -7.48 8.67
CA ILE A 111 -25.94 -8.87 8.19
C ILE A 111 -25.84 -9.81 9.39
N THR A 112 -26.57 -10.93 9.36
CA THR A 112 -26.49 -11.93 10.43
C THR A 112 -25.15 -12.68 10.42
N SER A 113 -24.70 -13.14 11.59
CA SER A 113 -23.39 -13.81 11.72
C SER A 113 -23.25 -15.07 10.85
N GLU A 114 -24.36 -15.75 10.53
CA GLU A 114 -24.36 -16.97 9.70
C GLU A 114 -24.22 -16.67 8.21
N GLU A 115 -24.93 -15.65 7.69
CA GLU A 115 -24.81 -15.22 6.29
C GLU A 115 -23.41 -14.72 5.98
N SER A 116 -22.78 -14.00 6.92
CA SER A 116 -21.37 -13.59 6.80
C SER A 116 -20.42 -14.79 6.72
N ALA A 117 -20.66 -15.83 7.52
CA ALA A 117 -19.82 -17.03 7.51
C ALA A 117 -19.92 -17.80 6.19
N GLN A 118 -21.13 -17.91 5.62
CA GLN A 118 -21.36 -18.60 4.34
C GLN A 118 -20.70 -17.88 3.15
N LEU A 119 -20.82 -16.55 3.09
CA LEU A 119 -20.18 -15.74 2.05
C LEU A 119 -18.66 -15.83 2.13
N HIS A 120 -18.07 -15.79 3.34
CA HIS A 120 -16.64 -15.96 3.53
C HIS A 120 -16.13 -17.32 3.07
N LEU A 121 -16.90 -18.40 3.30
CA LEU A 121 -16.52 -19.73 2.85
C LEU A 121 -16.42 -19.81 1.32
N ALA A 122 -17.44 -19.31 0.62
CA ALA A 122 -17.46 -19.32 -0.85
C ALA A 122 -16.33 -18.48 -1.47
N GLU A 123 -16.00 -17.34 -0.86
CA GLU A 123 -14.90 -16.47 -1.31
C GLU A 123 -13.52 -17.12 -1.09
N LEU A 124 -13.33 -17.82 0.05
CA LEU A 124 -12.12 -18.58 0.34
C LEU A 124 -11.88 -19.70 -0.67
N GLU A 125 -12.94 -20.43 -1.04
CA GLU A 125 -12.88 -21.46 -2.08
C GLU A 125 -12.48 -20.86 -3.45
N ALA A 126 -13.00 -19.66 -3.79
CA ALA A 126 -12.64 -18.96 -5.02
C ALA A 126 -11.18 -18.43 -5.02
N LEU A 127 -10.64 -18.06 -3.85
CA LEU A 127 -9.26 -17.59 -3.72
C LEU A 127 -8.23 -18.68 -4.05
N ASP A 128 -8.51 -19.92 -3.68
CA ASP A 128 -7.60 -21.03 -3.97
C ASP A 128 -7.49 -21.32 -5.47
N GLU A 129 -8.58 -21.18 -6.23
CA GLU A 129 -8.55 -21.26 -7.68
C GLU A 129 -7.70 -20.14 -8.30
N LYS A 130 -7.84 -18.91 -7.79
CA LYS A 130 -7.03 -17.76 -8.24
C LYS A 130 -5.55 -17.97 -7.93
N ARG A 131 -5.21 -18.47 -6.73
CA ARG A 131 -3.84 -18.80 -6.31
C ARG A 131 -3.24 -19.88 -7.21
N LEU A 132 -3.99 -20.94 -7.51
CA LEU A 132 -3.54 -22.00 -8.40
C LEU A 132 -3.23 -21.47 -9.81
N LYS A 133 -4.12 -20.65 -10.38
CA LYS A 133 -3.90 -19.99 -11.68
C LYS A 133 -2.65 -19.09 -11.67
N ALA A 134 -2.42 -18.34 -10.59
CA ALA A 134 -1.23 -17.50 -10.44
C ALA A 134 0.06 -18.34 -10.36
N GLN A 135 0.05 -19.43 -9.59
CA GLN A 135 1.18 -20.37 -9.51
C GLN A 135 1.48 -21.02 -10.86
N GLN A 136 0.46 -21.43 -11.61
CA GLN A 136 0.63 -21.98 -12.96
C GLN A 136 1.26 -20.96 -13.91
N LYS A 137 0.78 -19.70 -13.90
CA LYS A 137 1.38 -18.61 -14.70
C LYS A 137 2.84 -18.38 -14.33
N LEU A 138 3.18 -18.37 -13.05
CA LEU A 138 4.55 -18.20 -12.58
C LEU A 138 5.47 -19.34 -13.05
N LYS A 139 5.03 -20.59 -12.93
CA LYS A 139 5.76 -21.76 -13.44
C LYS A 139 5.99 -21.66 -14.94
N CYS A 140 4.97 -21.29 -15.71
CA CYS A 140 5.08 -21.09 -17.16
C CYS A 140 6.09 -19.98 -17.50
N TYR A 141 6.07 -18.87 -16.75
CA TYR A 141 7.00 -17.77 -16.93
C TYR A 141 8.45 -18.20 -16.64
N GLN A 142 8.70 -18.89 -15.52
CA GLN A 142 10.01 -19.44 -15.16
C GLN A 142 10.53 -20.42 -16.21
N ALA A 143 9.68 -21.32 -16.70
CA ALA A 143 10.05 -22.25 -17.77
C ALA A 143 10.43 -21.52 -19.07
N ARG A 144 9.73 -20.42 -19.39
CA ARG A 144 10.07 -19.55 -20.54
C ARG A 144 11.44 -18.89 -20.37
N LEU A 145 11.72 -18.35 -19.18
CA LEU A 145 13.02 -17.75 -18.86
C LEU A 145 14.15 -18.78 -18.95
N ALA A 146 13.96 -19.96 -18.35
CA ALA A 146 14.94 -21.06 -18.40
C ALA A 146 15.22 -21.50 -19.85
N ARG A 147 14.18 -21.64 -20.70
CA ARG A 147 14.35 -21.95 -22.12
C ARG A 147 15.13 -20.87 -22.88
N ALA A 148 14.82 -19.60 -22.62
CA ALA A 148 15.49 -18.49 -23.28
C ALA A 148 16.98 -18.40 -22.88
N PHE A 149 17.28 -18.64 -21.60
CA PHE A 149 18.65 -18.72 -21.10
C PHE A 149 19.40 -19.91 -21.69
N ASN A 150 18.83 -21.12 -21.59
CA ASN A 150 19.44 -22.35 -22.09
C ASN A 150 19.68 -22.32 -23.61
N LYS A 151 18.85 -21.62 -24.39
CA LYS A 151 19.09 -21.41 -25.83
C LYS A 151 20.44 -20.72 -26.12
N LYS A 152 20.94 -19.90 -25.18
CA LYS A 152 22.21 -19.17 -25.30
C LYS A 152 23.38 -19.89 -24.63
N VAL A 153 23.13 -20.91 -23.82
CA VAL A 153 24.17 -21.66 -23.12
C VAL A 153 24.59 -22.86 -23.97
N ARG A 154 25.88 -22.97 -24.28
CA ARG A 154 26.44 -24.18 -24.90
C ARG A 154 26.84 -25.16 -23.79
N PRO A 155 26.18 -26.33 -23.66
CA PRO A 155 26.59 -27.32 -22.67
C PRO A 155 27.99 -27.83 -23.00
N ARG A 156 28.87 -27.90 -22.00
CA ARG A 156 30.17 -28.57 -22.08
C ARG A 156 30.14 -29.77 -21.13
N SER A 157 30.60 -30.91 -21.61
CA SER A 157 30.90 -32.07 -20.78
C SER A 157 32.34 -31.98 -20.29
N PHE A 158 32.58 -32.33 -19.03
CA PHE A 158 33.90 -32.35 -18.41
C PHE A 158 34.21 -33.76 -17.91
N GLN A 159 35.48 -34.13 -17.93
CA GLN A 159 35.99 -35.39 -17.39
C GLN A 159 36.79 -35.14 -16.11
N VAL A 160 36.98 -36.20 -15.31
CA VAL A 160 37.80 -36.13 -14.09
C VAL A 160 39.24 -35.80 -14.49
N GLY A 161 39.71 -34.60 -14.09
CA GLY A 161 41.01 -34.05 -14.46
C GLY A 161 40.95 -32.70 -15.20
N ASP A 162 39.77 -32.29 -15.68
CA ASP A 162 39.61 -30.99 -16.33
C ASP A 162 39.62 -29.84 -15.32
N LEU A 163 40.46 -28.82 -15.57
CA LEU A 163 40.51 -27.60 -14.77
C LEU A 163 39.35 -26.67 -15.14
N VAL A 164 38.45 -26.42 -14.19
CA VAL A 164 37.33 -25.48 -14.33
C VAL A 164 37.48 -24.31 -13.37
N LEU A 165 37.12 -23.11 -13.84
CA LEU A 165 37.14 -21.90 -13.02
C LEU A 165 35.96 -21.96 -12.04
N ALA A 166 36.24 -22.00 -10.73
CA ALA A 166 35.23 -21.82 -9.71
C ALA A 166 34.89 -20.32 -9.61
N VAL A 167 33.60 -19.99 -9.72
CA VAL A 167 33.06 -18.62 -9.54
C VAL A 167 32.12 -18.64 -8.34
#